data_AF-A0A921I877-F1
#
_entry.id   AF-A0A921I877-F1
#
_cell.length_a   1.000
_cell.length_b   1.000
_cell.length_c   1.000
_cell.angle_alpha   90.00
_cell.angle_beta   90.00
_cell.angle_gamma   90.00
#
_symmetry.space_group_name_H-M   'P 1'
#
loop_
_entity.id
_entity.type
_entity.pdbx_description
1 polymer ?
#
loop_
_entity_poly.entity_id
_entity_poly.type
_entity_poly.pdbx_seq_one_letter_code
_entity_poly.pdbx_strand_id
1 'polypeptide(L)' 'GRSRGFAFVEMTNDGEGQKAIDELNGVEYDQKVISVSVARPRTERPSNGGGRGGYNNSRRY' A
#
# COMPACT_ATOMS: atom_id res chain seq x y z
N GLY A 1 6.84 15.21 8.01
CA GLY A 1 6.01 14.06 7.61
C GLY A 1 6.84 13.11 6.79
N ARG A 2 6.72 11.80 7.00
CA ARG A 2 7.49 10.80 6.24
C ARG A 2 6.63 10.26 5.11
N SER A 3 7.01 10.52 3.86
CA SER A 3 6.34 9.97 2.69
C SER A 3 6.32 8.44 2.77
N ARG A 4 5.18 7.83 2.43
CA ARG A 4 4.98 6.37 2.55
C ARG A 4 5.54 5.57 1.37
N GLY A 5 6.20 6.23 0.41
CA GLY A 5 6.88 5.59 -0.71
C GLY A 5 5.98 5.04 -1.81
N PHE A 6 4.74 5.53 -1.93
CA PHE A 6 3.83 5.17 -3.02
C PHE A 6 3.19 6.42 -3.62
N ALA A 7 2.86 6.35 -4.90
CA ALA A 7 2.11 7.34 -5.65
C ALA A 7 1.16 6.62 -6.61
N PHE A 8 0.06 7.28 -6.97
CA PHE A 8 -0.85 6.82 -8.01
C PHE A 8 -0.74 7.78 -9.19
N VAL A 9 -0.61 7.23 -10.39
CA VAL A 9 -0.58 7.98 -11.64
C VAL A 9 -1.80 7.54 -12.44
N GLU A 10 -2.64 8.49 -12.79
CA GLU A 10 -3.75 8.27 -13.71
C GLU A 10 -3.24 8.44 -15.15
N MET A 11 -3.46 7.43 -15.98
CA MET A 11 -3.14 7.46 -17.40
C MET A 11 -4.43 7.49 -18.20
N THR A 12 -4.43 8.19 -19.33
CA THR A 12 -5.60 8.35 -20.20
C THR A 12 -6.03 7.05 -20.88
N ASN A 13 -5.12 6.08 -20.99
CA ASN A 13 -5.35 4.82 -21.70
C ASN A 13 -4.69 3.66 -20.96
N ASP A 14 -5.41 2.56 -20.80
CA ASP A 14 -4.92 1.32 -20.18
C ASP A 14 -3.68 0.77 -20.91
N GLY A 15 -3.58 0.99 -22.23
CA GLY A 15 -2.42 0.59 -23.02
C GLY A 15 -1.13 1.32 -22.65
N GLU A 16 -1.23 2.58 -22.20
CA GLU A 16 -0.07 3.34 -21.70
C GLU A 16 0.36 2.83 -20.32
N GLY A 17 -0.62 2.49 -19.47
CA GLY A 17 -0.37 1.90 -18.16
C GLY A 17 0.41 0.58 -18.25
N GLN A 18 0.02 -0.30 -19.18
CA GLN A 18 0.70 -1.58 -19.37
C GLN A 18 2.14 -1.39 -19.84
N LYS A 19 2.39 -0.49 -20.81
CA LYS A 19 3.75 -0.17 -21.27
C LYS A 19 4.63 0.37 -20.15
N ALA A 20 4.09 1.26 -19.32
CA ALA A 20 4.81 1.81 -18.19
C ALA A 20 5.14 0.73 -17.14
N ILE A 21 4.25 -0.23 -16.92
CA ILE A 21 4.53 -1.39 -16.06
C ILE A 21 5.67 -2.21 -16.65
N ASP A 22 5.63 -2.53 -17.94
CA ASP A 22 6.63 -3.41 -18.57
C ASP A 22 8.03 -2.78 -18.58
N GLU A 23 8.13 -1.45 -18.75
CA GLU A 23 9.42 -0.74 -18.80
C GLU A 23 9.95 -0.32 -17.42
N LEU A 24 9.07 -0.01 -16.45
CA LEU A 24 9.46 0.60 -15.17
C LEU A 24 9.28 -0.33 -13.96
N ASN A 25 8.64 -1.49 -14.11
CA ASN A 25 8.51 -2.42 -13.00
C ASN A 25 9.85 -3.12 -12.73
N GLY A 26 10.41 -2.90 -11.53
CA GLY A 26 11.66 -3.51 -11.10
C GLY A 26 12.91 -2.73 -11.47
N VAL A 27 12.78 -1.52 -12.04
CA VAL A 27 13.92 -0.64 -12.27
C VAL A 27 14.40 -0.03 -10.96
N GLU A 28 15.71 0.20 -10.88
CA GLU A 28 16.31 0.91 -9.76
C GLU A 28 16.24 2.42 -10.02
N TYR A 29 15.57 3.15 -9.13
CA TYR A 29 15.45 4.60 -9.16
C TYR A 29 15.84 5.17 -7.81
N ASP A 30 16.80 6.09 -7.78
CA ASP A 30 17.25 6.74 -6.53
C ASP A 30 17.65 5.73 -5.44
N GLN A 31 18.43 4.71 -5.83
CA GLN A 31 18.89 3.58 -5.00
C GLN A 31 17.75 2.76 -4.38
N LYS A 32 16.55 2.83 -4.96
CA LYS A 32 15.37 2.08 -4.54
C LYS A 32 14.78 1.37 -5.74
N VAL A 33 14.51 0.08 -5.59
CA VAL A 33 13.76 -0.67 -6.60
C VAL A 33 12.31 -0.23 -6.53
N ILE A 34 11.79 0.31 -7.63
CA ILE A 34 10.38 0.70 -7.74
C ILE A 34 9.56 -0.45 -8.34
N SER A 35 8.32 -0.61 -7.88
CA SER A 35 7.37 -1.54 -8.48
C SER A 35 6.19 -0.75 -9.04
N VAL A 36 5.91 -0.98 -10.31
CA VAL A 36 4.80 -0.34 -11.03
C VAL A 36 3.80 -1.45 -11.35
N SER A 37 2.55 -1.27 -10.98
CA SER A 37 1.48 -2.24 -11.22
C SER A 37 0.15 -1.55 -11.39
N VAL A 38 -0.81 -2.24 -12.01
CA VAL A 38 -2.19 -1.73 -12.18
C VAL A 38 -2.78 -1.45 -10.81
N ALA A 39 -3.24 -0.22 -10.61
CA ALA A 39 -3.83 0.22 -9.35
C ALA A 39 -5.09 -0.61 -9.04
N ARG A 40 -5.01 -1.46 -8.01
CA ARG A 40 -6.17 -2.21 -7.53
C ARG A 40 -6.96 -1.35 -6.54
N PRO A 41 -8.31 -1.33 -6.61
CA PRO A 41 -9.10 -0.64 -5.62
C PRO A 41 -8.74 -1.18 -4.24
N ARG A 42 -8.54 -0.28 -3.29
CA ARG A 42 -8.14 -0.65 -1.94
C ARG A 42 -9.28 -1.47 -1.32
N THR A 43 -9.11 -2.79 -1.25
CA THR A 43 -9.98 -3.63 -0.42
C THR A 43 -9.93 -3.06 0.99
N GLU A 44 -11.10 -2.86 1.61
CA GLU A 44 -11.19 -2.45 3.00
C GLU A 44 -10.29 -3.39 3.80
N ARG A 45 -9.16 -2.86 4.26
CA ARG A 45 -8.25 -3.61 5.11
C ARG A 45 -9.14 -4.09 6.25
N PRO A 46 -9.33 -5.41 6.47
CA PRO A 46 -10.26 -5.88 7.48
C PRO A 46 -9.90 -5.10 8.72
N SER A 47 -10.84 -4.24 9.15
CA SER A 47 -10.70 -3.52 10.39
C SER A 47 -10.38 -4.64 11.35
N ASN A 48 -9.16 -4.64 11.89
CA ASN A 48 -8.76 -5.65 12.85
C ASN A 48 -9.55 -5.28 14.10
N GLY A 49 -10.85 -5.61 14.07
CA GLY A 49 -11.84 -5.53 15.10
C GLY A 49 -11.51 -6.61 16.11
N GLY A 50 -10.29 -6.57 16.62
CA GLY A 50 -9.93 -7.20 17.86
C GLY A 50 -10.30 -6.22 18.95
N GLY A 51 -11.59 -6.21 19.30
CA GLY A 51 -12.06 -5.56 20.51
C GLY A 51 -11.19 -6.02 21.68
N ARG A 52 -10.36 -5.12 22.19
CA ARG A 52 -9.88 -5.19 23.58
C ARG A 52 -10.78 -4.30 24.44
N GLY A 53 -12.08 -4.43 24.22
CA GLY A 53 -13.04 -4.23 25.29
C GLY A 53 -13.01 -5.52 26.09
N GLY A 54 -12.52 -5.45 27.32
CA GLY A 54 -13.05 -6.35 28.32
C GLY A 54 -12.11 -6.83 29.41
N TYR A 55 -12.31 -6.19 30.56
CA TYR A 55 -12.57 -6.86 31.83
C TYR A 55 -11.42 -7.63 32.50
N ASN A 56 -11.25 -7.27 33.78
CA ASN A 56 -10.74 -8.11 34.85
C ASN A 56 -9.22 -8.27 34.89
N ASN A 57 -8.58 -7.66 35.90
CA ASN A 57 -8.52 -8.29 37.22
C ASN A 57 -7.73 -7.38 38.16
N SER A 58 -8.47 -6.71 39.02
CA SER A 58 -8.18 -6.61 40.46
C SER A 58 -6.80 -7.08 40.96
N ARG A 59 -6.22 -6.23 41.81
CA ARG A 59 -5.52 -6.56 43.07
C ARG A 59 -4.03 -6.92 42.98
N ARG A 60 -3.30 -6.30 43.93
CA ARG A 60 -1.99 -6.67 44.53
C ARG A 60 -0.79 -6.33 43.64
N TYR A 61 0.23 -5.63 44.11
CA TYR A 61 0.84 -5.58 45.44
C TYR A 61 1.13 -4.13 45.87
#